data_AF-A0A3D4Z628-F1
#
_entry.id   AF-A0A3D4Z628-F1
#
_cell.length_a   1.000
_cell.length_b   1.000
_cell.length_c   1.000
_cell.angle_alpha   90.00
_cell.angle_beta   90.00
_cell.angle_gamma   90.00
#
_symmetry.space_group_name_H-M   'P 1'
#
loop_
_entity.id
_entity.type
_entity.pdbx_description
1 polymer ?
#
loop_
_entity_poly.entity_id
_entity_poly.type
_entity_poly.pdbx_seq_one_letter_code
_entity_poly.pdbx_strand_id
1 'polypeptide(L)' 'MATLTLKNLPSRLHEKLKKRALQNHRSLNREVISCLETSLGSQKVDVEAFLFKVRKL' A
#
# COMPACT_ATOMS: atom_id res chain seq x y z
N MET A 1 12.04 12.75 -7.93
CA MET A 1 11.49 11.38 -8.06
C MET A 1 12.37 10.47 -7.22
N ALA A 2 11.82 9.79 -6.22
CA ALA A 2 12.58 8.85 -5.41
C ALA A 2 12.47 7.45 -6.02
N THR A 3 13.62 6.79 -6.20
CA THR A 3 13.67 5.40 -6.67
C THR A 3 13.97 4.51 -5.48
N LEU A 4 13.08 3.55 -5.21
CA LEU A 4 13.25 2.56 -4.16
C LEU A 4 13.62 1.22 -4.79
N THR A 5 14.79 0.69 -4.45
CA THR A 5 15.23 -0.65 -4.88
C THR A 5 15.09 -1.63 -3.73
N LEU A 6 14.21 -2.63 -3.88
CA LEU A 6 14.06 -3.72 -2.93
C LEU A 6 15.06 -4.84 -3.29
N LYS A 7 16.11 -5.00 -2.50
CA LYS A 7 17.06 -6.13 -2.62
C LYS A 7 16.58 -7.31 -1.76
N ASN A 8 16.89 -8.54 -2.20
CA ASN A 8 16.58 -9.79 -1.49
C ASN A 8 15.08 -10.01 -1.21
N LEU A 9 14.20 -9.60 -2.12
CA LEU A 9 12.77 -9.89 -1.99
C LEU A 9 12.55 -11.41 -2.02
N PRO A 10 11.93 -12.02 -1.00
CA PRO A 10 11.67 -13.45 -1.01
C PRO A 10 10.84 -13.83 -2.24
N SER A 11 11.22 -14.92 -2.93
CA SER A 11 10.54 -15.38 -4.15
C SER A 11 9.03 -15.58 -3.95
N ARG A 12 8.62 -16.08 -2.78
CA ARG A 12 7.20 -16.21 -2.40
C ARG A 12 6.46 -14.87 -2.38
N LEU A 13 7.10 -13.78 -1.96
CA LEU A 13 6.53 -12.44 -1.94
C LEU A 13 6.47 -11.85 -3.35
N HIS A 14 7.53 -12.04 -4.14
CA HIS A 14 7.56 -11.62 -5.54
C HIS A 14 6.41 -12.25 -6.33
N GLU A 15 6.19 -13.57 -6.21
CA GLU A 15 5.09 -14.26 -6.89
C GLU A 15 3.72 -13.78 -6.44
N LYS A 16 3.52 -13.51 -5.15
CA LYS A 16 2.27 -12.92 -4.64
C LYS A 16 2.01 -11.53 -5.23
N LEU A 17 3.04 -10.68 -5.28
CA LEU A 17 2.93 -9.34 -5.87
C LEU A 17 2.64 -9.42 -7.37
N LYS A 18 3.28 -10.33 -8.10
CA LYS A 18 3.04 -10.55 -9.53
C LYS A 18 1.61 -11.00 -9.81
N LYS A 19 1.08 -11.93 -9.01
CA LYS A 19 -0.33 -12.38 -9.12
C LYS A 19 -1.31 -11.24 -8.85
N ARG A 20 -1.08 -10.44 -7.82
CA ARG A 20 -1.92 -9.27 -7.50
C ARG A 20 -1.86 -8.20 -8.59
N ALA A 21 -0.67 -7.91 -9.09
CA ALA A 21 -0.47 -6.96 -10.19
C ALA A 21 -1.26 -7.39 -11.44
N LEU A 22 -1.23 -8.69 -11.78
CA LEU A 22 -2.01 -9.24 -12.89
C LEU A 22 -3.52 -9.11 -12.66
N GLN A 23 -4.01 -9.42 -11.45
CA GLN A 23 -5.43 -9.27 -11.08
C GLN A 23 -5.89 -7.81 -11.15
N ASN A 24 -5.03 -6.87 -10.74
CA ASN A 24 -5.32 -5.44 -10.77
C ASN A 24 -5.07 -4.79 -12.14
N HIS A 25 -4.65 -5.55 -13.15
CA HIS A 25 -4.23 -5.05 -14.47
C HIS A 25 -3.19 -3.92 -14.39
N ARG A 26 -2.28 -4.01 -13.42
CA ARG A 26 -1.23 -3.01 -13.15
C ARG A 26 0.16 -3.62 -13.30
N SER A 27 1.16 -2.77 -13.53
CA SER A 27 2.55 -3.20 -13.46
C SER A 27 2.95 -3.50 -12.02
N LEU A 28 3.95 -4.36 -11.83
CA LEU A 28 4.48 -4.71 -10.52
C LEU A 28 4.92 -3.47 -9.72
N ASN A 29 5.55 -2.49 -10.38
CA ASN A 29 5.92 -1.24 -9.74
C ASN A 29 4.71 -0.48 -9.21
N ARG A 30 3.62 -0.37 -9.99
CA ARG A 30 2.39 0.28 -9.54
C ARG A 30 1.71 -0.50 -8.41
N GLU A 31 1.77 -1.82 -8.44
CA GLU A 31 1.25 -2.66 -7.34
C GLU A 31 2.05 -2.44 -6.05
N VAL A 32 3.38 -2.39 -6.13
CA VAL A 32 4.25 -2.10 -4.97
C VAL A 32 3.97 -0.69 -4.44
N ILE A 33 3.87 0.31 -5.31
CA ILE A 33 3.51 1.68 -4.91
C ILE A 33 2.13 1.68 -4.24
N SER A 34 1.13 1.06 -4.84
CA SER A 34 -0.23 0.99 -4.28
C SER A 34 -0.27 0.26 -2.94
N CYS A 35 0.53 -0.80 -2.77
CA CYS A 35 0.69 -1.51 -1.49
C CYS A 35 1.37 -0.62 -0.45
N LEU A 36 2.38 0.16 -0.83
CA LEU A 36 3.04 1.14 0.03
C LEU A 36 2.09 2.28 0.39
N GLU A 37 1.33 2.82 -0.56
CA GLU A 37 0.29 3.83 -0.34
C GLU A 37 -0.83 3.31 0.55
N THR A 38 -1.22 2.04 0.44
CA THR A 38 -2.25 1.46 1.32
C THR A 38 -1.70 1.21 2.73
N SER A 39 -0.46 0.74 2.83
CA SER A 39 0.19 0.43 4.11
C SER A 39 0.63 1.68 4.88
N LEU A 40 1.14 2.69 4.18
CA LEU A 40 1.64 3.96 4.73
C LEU A 40 0.56 5.06 4.71
N GLY A 41 -0.33 5.03 3.72
CA GLY A 41 -1.49 5.91 3.60
C GLY A 41 -2.74 5.37 4.30
N SER A 42 -2.67 4.17 4.90
CA SER A 42 -3.30 3.95 6.20
C SER A 42 -2.57 4.83 7.22
N GLN A 43 -2.74 6.15 7.07
CA GLN A 43 -2.57 7.10 8.15
C GLN A 43 -3.28 6.45 9.32
N LYS A 44 -2.55 6.18 10.41
CA LYS A 44 -3.15 5.81 11.69
C LYS A 44 -4.41 6.65 11.78
N VAL A 45 -5.60 6.04 11.70
CA VAL A 45 -6.83 6.80 11.86
C VAL A 45 -6.63 7.47 13.19
N ASP A 46 -6.44 8.78 13.17
CA ASP A 46 -6.32 9.54 14.39
C ASP A 46 -7.71 9.43 15.00
N VAL A 47 -7.83 8.47 15.92
CA VAL A 47 -9.11 8.05 16.47
C VAL A 47 -9.79 9.26 17.11
N GLU A 48 -9.01 10.21 17.64
CA GLU A 48 -9.54 11.46 18.16
C GLU A 48 -10.09 12.36 17.04
N ALA A 49 -9.38 12.53 15.93
CA ALA A 49 -9.87 13.30 14.78
C ALA A 49 -11.11 12.67 14.12
N PHE A 50 -11.19 11.34 14.08
CA PHE A 50 -12.36 10.61 13.59
C PHE A 50 -13.56 10.74 14.53
N LEU A 51 -13.36 10.53 15.84
CA LEU A 51 -14.42 10.70 16.85
C LEU A 51 -14.92 12.14 16.93
N PHE A 52 -14.03 13.13 16.74
CA PHE A 52 -14.41 14.54 16.68
C PHE A 52 -15.34 14.84 15.50
N LYS A 53 -15.06 14.27 14.32
CA LYS A 53 -15.95 14.39 13.15
C LYS A 53 -17.31 13.75 13.39
N VAL A 54 -17.35 12.58 14.01
CA VAL A 54 -18.60 11.86 14.31
C VAL A 54 -19.46 12.58 15.35
N ARG A 55 -18.85 13.18 16.38
CA ARG A 55 -19.58 13.95 17.42
C ARG A 55 -20.10 15.31 16.96
N LYS A 56 -19.60 15.81 15.82
CA LYS A 56 -20.01 17.10 15.24
C LYS A 56 -21.15 16.96 14.22
N LEU A 57 -21.56 15.72 13.93
CA LEU A 57 -22.81 15.36 13.23
C LEU A 57 -23.91 15.13 14.26
#